data_AF-A0A062WUS7-F1
#
_entry.id   AF-A0A062WUS7-F1
#
_cell.length_a   1.000
_cell.length_b   1.000
_cell.length_c   1.000
_cell.angle_alpha   90.00
_cell.angle_beta   90.00
_cell.angle_gamma   90.00
#
_symmetry.space_group_name_H-M   'P 1'
#
loop_
_entity.id
_entity.type
_entity.pdbx_description
1 polymer ?
#
loop_
_entity_poly.entity_id
_entity_poly.type
_entity_poly.pdbx_seq_one_letter_code
_entity_poly.pdbx_strand_id
1 'polypeptide(L)'
;MSQSRRRYTPEYKDEAVKLVIDSGRPTSAVTKDLGINEGTLGSWVATWRRAHHNEEEPLSMSERAQLHELEKENRELRMEREFLSKAAAFFAQRHQ
;
A
#
# COMPACT_ATOMS: atom_id res chain seq x y z
N MET A 1 -28.00 -8.03 30.83
CA MET A 1 -27.24 -9.29 30.57
C MET A 1 -25.88 -8.91 29.99
N SER A 2 -24.80 -9.11 30.73
CA SER A 2 -23.44 -8.83 30.25
C SER A 2 -23.01 -9.90 29.25
N GLN A 3 -22.98 -9.56 27.96
CA GLN A 3 -22.47 -10.45 26.93
C GLN A 3 -20.98 -10.72 27.19
N SER A 4 -20.64 -11.99 27.41
CA SER A 4 -19.27 -12.48 27.45
C SER A 4 -18.52 -12.02 26.20
N ARG A 5 -17.44 -11.24 26.38
CA ARG A 5 -16.62 -10.77 25.27
C ARG A 5 -15.88 -11.97 24.68
N ARG A 6 -16.31 -12.43 23.49
CA ARG A 6 -15.52 -13.35 22.67
C ARG A 6 -14.13 -12.74 22.44
N ARG A 7 -13.10 -13.46 22.85
CA ARG A 7 -11.70 -13.12 22.55
C ARG A 7 -11.33 -13.69 21.19
N TYR A 8 -10.88 -12.82 20.31
CA TYR A 8 -10.31 -13.19 19.02
C TYR A 8 -8.79 -13.04 19.09
N THR A 9 -8.07 -13.96 18.47
CA THR A 9 -6.61 -13.88 18.36
C THR A 9 -6.22 -12.69 17.47
N PRO A 10 -5.03 -12.10 17.66
CA PRO A 10 -4.54 -11.04 16.79
C PRO A 10 -4.54 -11.44 15.31
N GLU A 11 -4.11 -12.66 15.00
CA GLU A 11 -4.00 -13.19 13.64
C GLU A 11 -5.37 -13.23 12.96
N TYR A 12 -6.41 -13.68 13.69
CA TYR A 12 -7.77 -13.72 13.17
C TYR A 12 -8.32 -12.32 12.88
N LYS A 13 -7.98 -11.33 13.72
CA LYS A 13 -8.40 -9.94 13.48
C LYS A 13 -7.75 -9.39 12.21
N ASP A 14 -6.46 -9.65 12.03
CA ASP A 14 -5.71 -9.17 10.87
C ASP A 14 -6.22 -9.81 9.57
N GLU A 15 -6.48 -11.12 9.57
CA GLU A 15 -7.09 -11.81 8.42
C GLU A 15 -8.48 -11.26 8.09
N ALA A 16 -9.32 -11.04 9.10
CA ALA A 16 -10.67 -10.51 8.89
C ALA A 16 -10.65 -9.07 8.34
N VAL A 17 -9.71 -8.24 8.80
CA VAL A 17 -9.53 -6.87 8.29
C VAL A 17 -8.99 -6.89 6.86
N LYS A 18 -7.94 -7.68 6.59
CA LYS A 18 -7.39 -7.83 5.22
C LYS A 18 -8.45 -8.29 4.24
N LEU A 19 -9.29 -9.25 4.64
CA LEU A 19 -10.38 -9.71 3.79
C LEU A 19 -11.33 -8.56 3.39
N VAL A 20 -11.63 -7.61 4.28
CA VAL A 20 -12.45 -6.43 3.94
C VAL A 20 -11.72 -5.48 3.00
N ILE A 21 -10.45 -5.19 3.28
CA ILE A 21 -9.65 -4.22 2.52
C ILE A 21 -9.35 -4.75 1.11
N ASP A 22 -8.83 -5.97 1.00
CA ASP A 22 -8.37 -6.57 -0.26
C ASP A 22 -9.54 -6.92 -1.18
N SER A 23 -10.68 -7.36 -0.62
CA SER A 23 -11.85 -7.72 -1.44
C SER A 23 -12.75 -6.53 -1.79
N GLY A 24 -12.58 -5.38 -1.12
CA GLY A 24 -13.47 -4.22 -1.25
C GLY A 24 -14.94 -4.49 -0.86
N ARG A 25 -15.23 -5.65 -0.26
CA ARG A 25 -16.60 -6.03 0.13
C ARG A 25 -17.04 -5.23 1.36
N PRO A 26 -18.34 -4.90 1.47
CA PRO A 26 -18.85 -4.23 2.66
C PRO A 26 -18.67 -5.12 3.90
N THR A 27 -18.35 -4.49 5.04
CA THR A 27 -18.14 -5.15 6.33
C THR A 27 -19.31 -6.09 6.68
N SER A 28 -20.54 -5.71 6.35
CA SER A 28 -21.77 -6.49 6.55
C SER A 28 -21.83 -7.82 5.80
N ALA A 29 -21.15 -7.93 4.65
CA ALA A 29 -21.05 -9.18 3.91
C ALA A 29 -20.00 -10.10 4.54
N VAL A 30 -18.84 -9.53 4.90
CA VAL A 30 -17.74 -10.29 5.51
C VAL A 30 -18.12 -10.82 6.90
N THR A 31 -18.91 -10.06 7.67
CA THR A 31 -19.37 -10.49 9.00
C THR A 31 -20.33 -11.67 8.93
N LYS A 32 -21.16 -11.76 7.89
CA LYS A 32 -22.06 -12.90 7.66
C LYS A 32 -21.26 -14.17 7.36
N ASP A 33 -20.22 -14.05 6.55
CA ASP A 33 -19.36 -15.18 6.18
C ASP A 33 -18.54 -15.67 7.39
N LEU A 34 -18.04 -14.75 8.20
CA LEU A 34 -17.19 -15.04 9.37
C LEU A 34 -17.97 -15.34 10.65
N GLY A 35 -19.29 -15.07 10.68
CA GLY A 35 -20.13 -15.24 11.88
C GLY A 35 -19.79 -14.29 13.04
N ILE A 36 -19.17 -13.14 12.74
CA ILE A 36 -18.78 -12.13 13.74
C ILE A 36 -19.74 -10.94 13.75
N ASN A 37 -19.77 -10.21 14.86
CA ASN A 37 -20.61 -9.02 14.97
C ASN A 37 -20.06 -7.87 14.09
N GLU A 38 -20.94 -7.19 13.37
CA GLU A 38 -20.56 -6.10 12.45
C GLU A 38 -19.85 -4.93 13.14
N GLY A 39 -20.30 -4.52 14.33
CA GLY A 39 -19.63 -3.46 15.09
C GLY A 39 -18.23 -3.86 15.54
N THR A 40 -17.98 -5.16 15.75
CA THR A 40 -16.64 -5.66 16.11
C THR A 40 -15.69 -5.57 14.92
N LEU A 41 -16.08 -6.12 13.76
CA LEU A 41 -15.24 -6.04 12.56
C LEU A 41 -15.07 -4.59 12.10
N GLY A 42 -16.12 -3.78 12.15
CA GLY A 42 -16.07 -2.36 11.81
C GLY A 42 -15.08 -1.58 12.69
N SER A 43 -15.00 -1.89 13.99
CA SER A 43 -14.02 -1.28 14.89
C SER A 43 -12.57 -1.65 14.53
N TRP A 44 -12.33 -2.91 14.13
CA TRP A 44 -11.00 -3.35 13.70
C TRP A 44 -10.59 -2.69 12.39
N VAL A 45 -11.48 -2.67 11.39
CA VAL A 45 -11.23 -1.99 10.10
C VAL A 45 -10.99 -0.50 10.31
N ALA A 46 -11.77 0.18 11.16
CA ALA A 46 -11.56 1.59 11.45
C ALA A 46 -10.21 1.85 12.17
N THR A 47 -9.79 0.94 13.03
CA THR A 47 -8.48 1.02 13.72
C THR A 47 -7.34 0.80 12.73
N TRP A 48 -7.47 -0.19 11.85
CA TRP A 48 -6.52 -0.45 10.78
C TRP A 48 -6.42 0.74 9.82
N ARG A 49 -7.54 1.28 9.33
CA ARG A 49 -7.56 2.47 8.45
C ARG A 49 -6.93 3.69 9.10
N ARG A 50 -7.10 3.90 10.42
CA ARG A 50 -6.41 4.98 11.14
C ARG A 50 -4.90 4.76 11.24
N ALA A 51 -4.47 3.51 11.43
CA ALA A 51 -3.05 3.16 11.48
C ALA A 51 -2.38 3.24 10.10
N HIS A 52 -3.13 2.94 9.03
CA HIS A 52 -2.66 2.91 7.63
C HIS A 52 -3.14 4.13 6.82
N HIS A 53 -3.60 5.19 7.49
CA HIS A 53 -4.10 6.42 6.85
C HIS A 53 -3.02 7.12 6.00
N ASN A 54 -1.75 6.77 6.18
CA ASN A 54 -0.65 7.27 5.35
C ASN A 54 -0.43 6.48 4.04
N GLU A 55 -1.08 5.32 3.87
CA GLU A 55 -0.83 4.42 2.73
C GLU A 55 -1.97 4.41 1.69
N GLU A 56 -3.20 4.74 2.08
CA GLU A 56 -4.39 4.67 1.20
C GLU A 56 -4.92 6.03 0.72
N GLU A 57 -4.29 7.14 1.08
CA GLU A 57 -4.78 8.45 0.69
C GLU A 57 -4.39 8.73 -0.78
N PRO A 58 -5.35 9.09 -1.67
CA PRO A 58 -5.01 9.46 -3.03
C PRO A 58 -4.03 10.64 -2.99
N LEU A 59 -2.84 10.47 -3.59
CA LEU A 59 -1.77 11.46 -3.62
C LEU A 59 -2.37 12.87 -3.74
N SER A 60 -2.11 13.71 -2.74
CA SER A 60 -2.48 15.11 -2.78
C SER A 60 -1.92 15.75 -4.05
N MET A 61 -2.52 16.85 -4.51
CA MET A 61 -2.05 17.55 -5.70
C MET A 61 -0.56 17.90 -5.62
N SER A 62 -0.04 18.17 -4.42
CA SER A 62 1.39 18.39 -4.16
C SER A 62 2.23 17.12 -4.32
N GLU A 63 1.76 15.98 -3.82
CA GLU A 63 2.49 14.71 -3.94
C GLU A 63 2.49 14.20 -5.39
N ARG A 64 1.42 14.44 -6.16
CA ARG A 64 1.40 14.16 -7.61
C ARG A 64 2.40 15.01 -8.38
N ALA A 65 2.53 16.29 -8.02
CA ALA A 65 3.51 17.17 -8.64
C ALA A 65 4.95 16.72 -8.32
N GLN A 66 5.21 16.32 -7.08
CA GLN A 66 6.50 15.76 -6.67
C GLN A 66 6.80 14.44 -7.39
N LEU A 67 5.81 13.56 -7.52
CA LEU A 67 5.95 12.30 -8.25
C LEU A 67 6.33 12.55 -9.72
N HIS A 68 5.66 13.49 -10.38
CA HIS A 68 5.97 13.84 -11.76
C HIS A 68 7.38 14.40 -11.93
N GLU A 69 7.83 15.24 -10.99
CA GLU A 69 9.20 15.77 -11.03
C GLU A 69 10.25 14.67 -10.80
N LEU A 70 10.00 13.79 -9.82
CA LEU A 70 10.84 12.62 -9.55
C LEU A 70 10.93 11.68 -10.77
N GLU A 71 9.82 11.44 -11.45
CA GLU A 71 9.80 10.63 -12.68
C GLU A 71 10.59 11.29 -13.82
N LYS A 72 10.51 12.63 -13.93
CA LYS A 72 11.28 13.39 -14.91
C LYS A 72 12.77 13.30 -14.62
N GLU A 73 13.18 13.55 -13.38
CA GLU A 73 14.57 13.43 -12.94
C GLU A 73 15.10 12.00 -13.17
N ASN A 74 14.29 10.98 -12.86
CA ASN A 74 14.70 9.58 -13.09
C ASN A 74 14.94 9.28 -14.58
N ARG A 75 14.10 9.83 -15.48
CA ARG A 75 14.32 9.70 -16.93
C ARG A 75 15.60 10.38 -17.37
N GLU A 76 15.87 11.60 -16.90
CA GLU A 76 17.09 12.34 -17.22
C GLU A 76 18.35 11.60 -16.75
N LEU A 77 18.36 11.14 -15.49
CA LEU A 77 19.47 10.36 -14.93
C LEU A 77 19.71 9.05 -15.68
N ARG A 78 18.65 8.36 -16.13
CA ARG A 78 18.80 7.14 -16.95
C ARG A 78 19.46 7.44 -18.29
N MET A 79 19.04 8.51 -18.96
CA MET A 79 19.64 8.92 -20.24
C MET A 79 21.11 9.28 -20.07
N GLU A 80 21.46 10.04 -19.02
CA GLU A 80 22.84 10.40 -18.73
C GLU A 80 23.70 9.16 -18.43
N ARG A 81 23.19 8.24 -17.60
CA ARG A 81 23.87 6.97 -17.32
C ARG A 81 24.11 6.17 -18.59
N GLU A 82 23.11 6.06 -19.47
CA GLU A 82 23.25 5.35 -20.74
C GLU A 82 24.29 6.01 -21.65
N PHE A 83 24.28 7.34 -21.75
CA PHE A 83 25.26 8.09 -22.53
C PHE A 83 26.67 7.85 -22.01
N LEU A 84 26.90 8.01 -20.71
CA LEU A 84 28.20 7.78 -20.07
C LEU A 84 28.65 6.32 -20.25
N SER A 85 27.74 5.37 -20.12
CA SER A 85 28.04 3.95 -20.35
C SER A 85 28.48 3.67 -21.78
N LYS A 86 27.80 4.27 -22.79
CA LYS A 86 28.19 4.15 -24.20
C LYS A 86 29.53 4.82 -24.47
N ALA A 87 29.78 5.99 -23.89
CA ALA A 87 31.06 6.68 -24.00
C ALA A 87 32.20 5.85 -23.40
N ALA A 88 32.01 5.32 -22.19
CA ALA A 88 32.98 4.44 -21.54
C ALA A 88 33.28 3.19 -22.39
N ALA A 89 32.26 2.55 -22.96
CA ALA A 89 32.44 1.41 -23.86
C ALA A 89 33.22 1.78 -25.13
N PHE A 90 32.92 2.92 -25.74
CA PHE A 90 33.65 3.42 -26.91
C PHE A 90 35.13 3.66 -26.60
N PHE A 91 35.45 4.31 -25.48
CA PHE A 91 36.84 4.53 -25.07
C PHE A 91 37.55 3.21 -24.76
N ALA A 92 36.90 2.29 -24.04
CA ALA A 92 37.46 0.96 -23.75
C ALA A 92 37.79 0.17 -25.02
N GLN A 93 36.95 0.26 -26.06
CA GLN A 93 37.18 -0.40 -27.35
C GLN A 93 38.34 0.23 -28.15
N ARG A 94 38.57 1.53 -27.99
CA ARG A 94 39.60 2.28 -28.73
C ARG A 94 41.00 2.18 -28.11
N HIS A 95 41.10 1.67 -26.89
CA HIS A 95 42.34 1.45 -26.14
C HIS A 95 42.78 -0.03 -26.10
N GLN A 96 42.17 -0.90 -26.92
CA GLN A 96 42.69 -2.23 -27.27
C GLN A 96 43.42 -2.16 -28.61
#